data_AF-A0A2V2RXA4-F1
#
_entry.id   AF-A0A2V2RXA4-F1
#
_cell.length_a   1.000
_cell.length_b   1.000
_cell.length_c   1.000
_cell.angle_alpha   90.00
_cell.angle_beta   90.00
_cell.angle_gamma   90.00
#
_symmetry.space_group_name_H-M   'P 1'
#
loop_
_entity.id
_entity.type
_entity.pdbx_description
1 polymer ?
#
loop_
_entity_poly.entity_id
_entity_poly.type
_entity_poly.pdbx_seq_one_letter_code
_entity_poly.pdbx_strand_id
1 'polypeptide(L)'
;MLGADASNGYDTITVANVFRLRPPPKPEEQPPPPRARITLLGMVAVDGKCAILRIEPPAQSPAAGKPVILTLKPGERQDKIQLLEIDEKKERVRVRDGDTETEVTFADARTETADPVRLVGHMAVGLGRPSNVYKLRTAN
;
A
#
# COMPACT_ATOMS: atom_id res chain seq x y z
N MET A 1 -48.89 -34.63 36.90
CA MET A 1 -47.64 -34.03 36.40
C MET A 1 -48.03 -33.03 35.32
N LEU A 2 -47.89 -31.72 35.57
CA LEU A 2 -48.18 -30.65 34.61
C LEU A 2 -46.84 -30.00 34.26
N GLY A 3 -46.45 -30.12 32.99
CA GLY A 3 -45.22 -29.56 32.45
C GLY A 3 -45.28 -28.03 32.49
N ALA A 4 -44.21 -27.42 32.99
CA ALA A 4 -44.00 -25.99 32.92
C ALA A 4 -43.39 -25.68 31.55
N ASP A 5 -44.22 -25.33 30.58
CA ASP A 5 -43.77 -24.78 29.31
C ASP A 5 -43.40 -23.30 29.54
N ALA A 6 -42.25 -23.08 30.18
CA ALA A 6 -41.68 -21.76 30.45
C ALA A 6 -41.12 -21.11 29.17
N SER A 7 -41.91 -21.05 28.11
CA SER A 7 -41.59 -20.27 26.91
C SER A 7 -42.15 -18.88 27.12
N ASN A 8 -41.36 -18.03 27.76
CA ASN A 8 -41.72 -16.67 28.13
C ASN A 8 -42.10 -15.88 26.87
N GLY A 9 -43.40 -15.65 26.63
CA GLY A 9 -43.94 -14.99 25.42
C GLY A 9 -43.51 -13.53 25.21
N TYR A 10 -42.68 -13.01 26.11
CA TYR A 10 -42.04 -11.70 26.03
C TYR A 10 -40.74 -11.71 25.20
N ASP A 11 -40.19 -12.87 24.88
CA ASP A 11 -38.94 -12.99 24.09
C ASP A 11 -39.10 -12.48 22.65
N THR A 12 -40.31 -12.57 22.09
CA THR A 12 -40.60 -12.10 20.72
C THR A 12 -40.76 -10.58 20.62
N ILE A 13 -41.00 -9.88 21.74
CA ILE A 13 -41.25 -8.43 21.76
C ILE A 13 -39.94 -7.65 21.62
N THR A 14 -38.82 -8.17 22.16
CA THR A 14 -37.51 -7.52 22.04
C THR A 14 -36.94 -7.60 20.61
N VAL A 15 -37.35 -8.59 19.82
CA VAL A 15 -36.91 -8.78 18.42
C VAL A 15 -37.79 -8.00 17.43
N ALA A 16 -39.03 -7.65 17.81
CA ALA A 16 -39.94 -6.89 16.97
C ALA A 16 -39.64 -5.38 17.06
N ASN A 17 -39.05 -4.82 16.01
CA ASN A 17 -38.96 -3.37 15.83
C ASN A 17 -40.37 -2.78 15.61
N VAL A 18 -41.10 -2.50 16.69
CA VAL A 18 -42.49 -2.03 16.72
C VAL A 18 -42.67 -0.73 15.93
N PHE A 19 -41.63 0.10 15.88
CA PHE A 19 -41.62 1.39 15.19
C PHE A 19 -41.29 1.28 13.69
N ARG A 20 -41.04 0.06 13.18
CA ARG A 20 -40.57 -0.19 11.80
C ARG A 20 -39.43 0.73 11.39
N LEU A 21 -38.58 1.13 12.34
CA LEU A 21 -37.46 2.01 12.05
C LEU A 21 -36.54 1.30 11.08
N ARG A 22 -36.17 1.99 10.00
CA ARG A 22 -35.14 1.44 9.13
C ARG A 22 -33.86 1.28 9.96
N PRO A 23 -33.16 0.14 9.85
CA PRO A 23 -31.85 0.02 10.47
C PRO A 23 -30.99 1.19 9.99
N PRO A 24 -30.12 1.73 10.87
CA PRO A 24 -29.21 2.78 10.45
C PRO A 24 -28.41 2.29 9.22
N PRO A 25 -28.11 3.18 8.27
CA PRO A 25 -27.20 2.81 7.18
C PRO A 25 -25.92 2.26 7.80
N LYS A 26 -25.42 1.16 7.23
CA LYS A 26 -24.11 0.63 7.64
C LYS A 26 -23.09 1.77 7.49
N PRO A 27 -22.19 1.96 8.47
CA PRO A 27 -21.08 2.89 8.28
C PRO A 27 -20.39 2.59 6.95
N GLU A 28 -20.19 3.61 6.13
CA GLU A 28 -19.39 3.46 4.92
C GLU A 28 -17.98 3.06 5.35
N GLU A 29 -17.49 1.95 4.81
CA GLU A 29 -16.14 1.50 5.07
C GLU A 29 -15.18 2.50 4.43
N GLN A 30 -14.49 3.27 5.26
CA GLN A 30 -13.47 4.20 4.78
C GLN A 30 -12.37 3.38 4.09
N PRO A 31 -11.88 3.81 2.91
CA PRO A 31 -10.78 3.13 2.27
C PRO A 31 -9.59 3.08 3.26
N PRO A 32 -8.84 1.97 3.29
CA PRO A 32 -7.70 1.84 4.17
C PRO A 32 -6.70 2.98 3.92
N PRO A 33 -5.99 3.44 4.95
CA PRO A 33 -5.03 4.52 4.80
C PRO A 33 -4.00 4.15 3.71
N PRO A 34 -3.64 5.10 2.84
CA PRO A 34 -2.75 4.80 1.72
C PRO A 34 -1.35 4.47 2.27
N ARG A 35 -0.79 3.35 1.80
CA ARG A 35 0.48 2.79 2.29
C ARG A 35 1.64 3.13 1.38
N ALA A 36 2.85 3.09 1.94
CA ALA A 36 4.05 3.21 1.14
C ALA A 36 4.23 1.98 0.26
N ARG A 37 4.70 2.17 -0.98
CA ARG A 37 5.09 1.07 -1.86
C ARG A 37 6.52 0.67 -1.52
N ILE A 38 6.74 -0.61 -1.25
CA ILE A 38 8.03 -1.15 -0.82
C ILE A 38 8.53 -2.08 -1.93
N THR A 39 9.70 -1.77 -2.47
CA THR A 39 10.33 -2.55 -3.53
C THR A 39 11.67 -3.10 -3.05
N LEU A 40 11.89 -4.41 -3.18
CA LEU A 40 13.18 -5.04 -2.86
C LEU A 40 14.18 -4.79 -4.00
N LEU A 41 15.25 -4.05 -3.71
CA LEU A 41 16.31 -3.76 -4.68
C LEU A 41 17.42 -4.81 -4.66
N GLY A 42 17.77 -5.31 -3.47
CA GLY A 42 18.90 -6.22 -3.32
C GLY A 42 19.00 -6.84 -1.93
N MET A 43 19.81 -7.89 -1.82
CA MET A 43 20.23 -8.48 -0.55
C MET A 43 21.76 -8.58 -0.57
N VAL A 44 22.41 -8.22 0.55
CA VAL A 44 23.86 -8.21 0.70
C VAL A 44 24.23 -9.02 1.93
N ALA A 45 25.21 -9.93 1.80
CA ALA A 45 25.60 -10.86 2.87
C ALA A 45 27.08 -10.72 3.32
N VAL A 46 27.75 -9.62 2.97
CA VAL A 46 29.22 -9.48 3.10
C VAL A 46 29.68 -9.39 4.57
N ASP A 47 28.92 -8.73 5.45
CA ASP A 47 29.23 -8.58 6.88
C ASP A 47 27.94 -8.76 7.71
N GLY A 48 27.24 -9.85 7.43
CA GLY A 48 25.87 -10.10 7.88
C GLY A 48 24.83 -9.85 6.78
N LYS A 49 23.60 -10.32 7.02
CA LYS A 49 22.49 -10.23 6.05
C LYS A 49 21.83 -8.86 6.14
N CYS A 50 21.76 -8.17 5.01
CA CYS A 50 21.08 -6.88 4.87
C CYS A 50 20.16 -6.91 3.65
N ALA A 51 18.99 -6.28 3.74
CA ALA A 51 18.11 -6.04 2.61
C ALA A 51 18.14 -4.57 2.22
N ILE A 52 18.19 -4.31 0.91
CA ILE A 52 18.13 -2.97 0.33
C ILE A 52 16.71 -2.78 -0.21
N LEU A 53 15.99 -1.82 0.35
CA LEU A 53 14.58 -1.55 0.07
C LEU A 53 14.42 -0.14 -0.48
N ARG A 54 13.61 0.03 -1.53
CA ARG A 54 13.12 1.33 -2.00
C ARG A 54 11.72 1.54 -1.45
N ILE A 55 11.51 2.67 -0.79
CA ILE A 55 10.23 3.05 -0.19
C ILE A 55 9.72 4.28 -0.91
N GLU A 56 8.55 4.13 -1.51
CA GLU A 56 7.83 5.21 -2.17
C GLU A 56 6.64 5.63 -1.30
N PRO A 57 6.55 6.91 -0.92
CA PRO A 57 5.41 7.38 -0.16
C PRO A 57 4.12 7.26 -0.99
N PRO A 58 2.96 7.10 -0.33
CA PRO A 58 1.69 7.00 -1.03
C PRO A 58 1.41 8.24 -1.88
N ALA A 59 0.96 8.03 -3.12
CA ALA A 59 0.70 9.08 -4.12
C ALA A 59 -0.31 10.15 -3.67
N GLN A 60 -1.13 9.85 -2.65
CA GLN A 60 -2.16 10.74 -2.13
C GLN A 60 -1.68 11.60 -0.94
N SER A 61 -0.43 11.44 -0.50
CA SER A 61 0.14 12.26 0.56
C SER A 61 0.52 13.66 0.01
N PRO A 62 0.13 14.76 0.67
CA PRO A 62 0.51 16.13 0.25
C PRO A 62 2.04 16.35 0.28
N ALA A 63 2.76 15.49 0.97
CA ALA A 63 4.20 15.28 0.78
C ALA A 63 4.40 14.02 -0.07
N ALA A 64 4.22 14.12 -1.38
CA ALA A 64 4.78 13.16 -2.34
C ALA A 64 6.31 13.27 -2.27
N GLY A 65 6.86 12.74 -1.19
CA GLY A 65 8.29 12.74 -0.91
C GLY A 65 9.03 11.96 -1.98
N LYS A 66 10.33 12.25 -2.10
CA LYS A 66 11.20 11.47 -2.98
C LYS A 66 11.26 10.02 -2.48
N PRO A 67 11.37 9.02 -3.37
CA PRO A 67 11.66 7.66 -2.96
C PRO A 67 12.93 7.63 -2.09
N VAL A 68 12.88 6.87 -1.01
CA VAL A 68 14.01 6.69 -0.10
C VAL A 68 14.52 5.26 -0.22
N ILE A 69 15.84 5.10 -0.26
CA ILE A 69 16.49 3.78 -0.27
C ILE A 69 17.01 3.53 1.14
N LEU A 70 16.58 2.42 1.74
CA LEU A 70 17.01 1.98 3.06
C LEU A 70 17.77 0.65 2.96
N THR A 71 18.76 0.48 3.83
CA THR A 71 19.48 -0.77 3.99
C THR A 71 19.28 -1.23 5.43
N LEU A 72 18.53 -2.30 5.63
CA LEU A 72 18.15 -2.77 6.97
C LEU A 72 18.68 -4.19 7.23
N LYS A 73 19.07 -4.46 8.48
CA LYS A 73 19.35 -5.81 8.99
C LYS A 73 18.10 -6.47 9.58
N PRO A 74 18.01 -7.80 9.67
CA PRO A 74 16.90 -8.48 10.33
C PRO A 74 16.70 -7.93 11.76
N GLY A 75 15.46 -7.55 12.08
CA GLY A 75 15.08 -6.93 13.35
C GLY A 75 15.23 -5.40 13.38
N GLU A 76 15.96 -4.82 12.42
CA GLU A 76 16.16 -3.37 12.34
C GLU A 76 14.90 -2.67 11.82
N ARG A 77 14.61 -1.51 12.40
CA ARG A 77 13.47 -0.67 12.04
C ARG A 77 13.95 0.74 11.75
N GLN A 78 13.49 1.27 10.63
CA GLN A 78 13.70 2.66 10.27
C GLN A 78 12.37 3.27 9.83
N ASP A 79 12.01 4.38 10.46
CA ASP A 79 10.69 5.02 10.32
C ASP A 79 9.54 4.04 10.68
N LYS A 80 8.58 3.86 9.77
CA LYS A 80 7.46 2.92 9.91
C LYS A 80 7.78 1.51 9.44
N ILE A 81 8.94 1.30 8.84
CA ILE A 81 9.31 0.08 8.14
C ILE A 81 10.29 -0.73 9.01
N GLN A 82 9.91 -1.95 9.33
CA GLN A 82 10.75 -2.90 10.06
C GLN A 82 11.05 -4.13 9.23
N LEU A 83 12.30 -4.54 9.21
CA LEU A 83 12.72 -5.79 8.59
C LEU A 83 12.55 -6.93 9.58
N LEU A 84 11.72 -7.93 9.25
CA LEU A 84 11.50 -9.08 10.12
C LEU A 84 12.47 -10.21 9.80
N GLU A 85 12.53 -10.59 8.52
CA GLU A 85 13.29 -11.78 8.08
C GLU A 85 13.78 -11.62 6.64
N ILE A 86 14.95 -12.22 6.37
CA ILE A 86 15.54 -12.31 5.03
C ILE A 86 15.71 -13.79 4.68
N ASP A 87 15.04 -14.20 3.61
CA ASP A 87 15.05 -15.56 3.06
C ASP A 87 15.85 -15.57 1.74
N GLU A 88 17.17 -15.74 1.84
CA GLU A 88 18.08 -15.68 0.69
C GLU A 88 17.80 -16.78 -0.35
N LYS A 89 17.42 -17.98 0.11
CA LYS A 89 17.16 -19.13 -0.78
C LYS A 89 15.92 -18.95 -1.65
N LYS A 90 14.93 -18.20 -1.15
CA LYS A 90 13.65 -17.95 -1.83
C LYS A 90 13.60 -16.56 -2.45
N GLU A 91 14.64 -15.77 -2.25
CA GLU A 91 14.74 -14.39 -2.68
C GLU A 91 13.59 -13.51 -2.16
N ARG A 92 13.25 -13.70 -0.87
CA ARG A 92 12.12 -13.01 -0.23
C ARG A 92 12.53 -12.30 1.03
N VAL A 93 11.82 -11.22 1.31
CA VAL A 93 12.05 -10.39 2.48
C VAL A 93 10.70 -10.09 3.14
N ARG A 94 10.61 -10.31 4.45
CA ARG A 94 9.43 -9.98 5.24
C ARG A 94 9.60 -8.63 5.90
N VAL A 95 8.67 -7.73 5.61
CA VAL A 95 8.72 -6.34 6.05
C VAL A 95 7.42 -6.00 6.76
N ARG A 96 7.50 -5.30 7.89
CA ARG A 96 6.35 -4.75 8.59
C ARG A 96 6.27 -3.26 8.35
N ASP A 97 5.14 -2.80 7.81
CA ASP A 97 4.79 -1.38 7.69
C ASP A 97 3.68 -1.07 8.70
N GLY A 98 4.04 -0.45 9.82
CA GLY A 98 3.12 -0.21 10.93
C GLY A 98 2.55 -1.51 11.52
N ASP A 99 1.27 -1.79 11.28
CA ASP A 99 0.59 -2.99 11.80
C ASP A 99 0.44 -4.12 10.76
N THR A 100 0.91 -3.90 9.52
CA THR A 100 0.80 -4.93 8.47
C THR A 100 2.14 -5.51 8.09
N GLU A 101 2.22 -6.82 8.11
CA GLU A 101 3.32 -7.59 7.55
C GLU A 101 3.09 -7.85 6.06
N THR A 102 4.11 -7.59 5.25
CA THR A 102 4.11 -7.78 3.80
C THR A 102 5.35 -8.57 3.40
N GLU A 103 5.17 -9.56 2.53
CA GLU A 103 6.26 -10.28 1.88
C GLU A 103 6.60 -9.60 0.56
N VAL A 104 7.86 -9.22 0.37
CA VAL A 104 8.36 -8.56 -0.84
C VAL A 104 9.38 -9.46 -1.53
N THR A 105 9.28 -9.56 -2.86
CA THR A 105 10.17 -10.37 -3.69
C THR A 105 10.77 -9.53 -4.83
N PHE A 106 11.82 -10.01 -5.49
CA PHE A 106 12.39 -9.31 -6.65
C PHE A 106 11.45 -9.24 -7.87
N ALA A 107 10.43 -10.08 -7.93
CA ALA A 107 9.47 -10.06 -9.04
C ALA A 107 8.60 -8.79 -9.01
N ASP A 108 8.21 -8.34 -7.81
CA ASP A 108 7.43 -7.10 -7.61
C ASP A 108 8.17 -5.85 -8.10
N ALA A 109 9.51 -5.86 -8.06
CA ALA A 109 10.33 -4.78 -8.61
C ALA A 109 10.24 -4.68 -10.15
N ARG A 110 9.97 -5.80 -10.84
CA ARG A 110 9.92 -5.84 -12.31
C ARG A 110 8.56 -5.44 -12.87
N THR A 111 7.49 -5.53 -12.07
CA THR A 111 6.15 -5.07 -12.47
C THR A 111 5.96 -3.55 -12.35
N GLU A 112 7.02 -2.79 -12.04
CA GLU A 112 7.02 -1.31 -12.03
C GLU A 112 7.04 -0.70 -13.46
N THR A 113 6.90 -1.50 -14.52
CA THR A 113 6.72 -1.00 -15.89
C THR A 113 5.25 -1.02 -16.31
N ALA A 114 4.74 0.20 -16.54
CA ALA A 114 3.54 0.54 -17.30
C ALA A 114 2.17 0.27 -16.66
N ASP A 115 1.82 1.09 -15.68
CA ASP A 115 0.43 1.55 -15.58
C ASP A 115 0.20 2.59 -16.71
N PRO A 116 -0.63 2.33 -17.74
CA PRO A 116 -1.01 3.39 -18.65
C PRO A 116 -1.81 4.39 -17.84
N VAL A 117 -1.28 5.61 -17.69
CA VAL A 117 -2.04 6.76 -17.20
C VAL A 117 -3.30 6.87 -18.08
N ARG A 118 -4.42 6.33 -17.58
CA ARG A 118 -5.75 6.57 -18.13
C ARG A 118 -6.08 8.02 -17.81
N LEU A 119 -5.65 8.91 -18.70
CA LEU A 119 -6.07 10.30 -18.73
C LEU A 119 -7.56 10.31 -19.13
N VAL A 120 -8.44 10.17 -18.14
CA VAL A 120 -9.85 10.52 -18.29
C VAL A 120 -9.89 12.00 -18.64
N GLY A 121 -10.44 12.28 -19.82
CA GLY A 121 -10.16 13.48 -20.58
C GLY A 121 -10.59 14.78 -19.92
N HIS A 122 -9.86 15.84 -20.27
CA HIS A 122 -10.42 17.14 -20.57
C HIS A 122 -9.53 17.85 -21.61
N MET A 123 -10.14 18.04 -22.78
CA MET A 123 -9.88 19.06 -23.81
C MET A 123 -8.50 19.15 -24.46
N ALA A 124 -8.47 18.68 -25.71
CA ALA A 124 -7.51 19.08 -26.72
C ALA A 124 -7.67 20.56 -27.07
N VAL A 125 -6.65 21.37 -26.79
CA VAL A 125 -6.36 22.62 -27.51
C VAL A 125 -4.85 22.65 -27.71
N GLY A 126 -4.42 22.76 -28.96
CA GLY A 126 -3.03 22.60 -29.36
C GLY A 126 -2.10 23.70 -28.84
N LEU A 127 -0.80 23.48 -29.01
CA LEU A 127 0.19 24.39 -29.61
C LEU A 127 1.61 23.85 -29.34
N GLY A 128 2.42 23.77 -30.42
CA GLY A 128 3.88 23.92 -30.37
C GLY A 128 4.71 22.71 -29.93
N ARG A 129 5.30 22.00 -30.90
CA ARG A 129 6.50 21.18 -30.67
C ARG A 129 7.74 22.10 -30.64
N PRO A 130 8.52 22.22 -29.55
CA PRO A 130 9.85 22.80 -29.67
C PRO A 130 10.86 21.72 -30.09
N SER A 131 11.28 21.82 -31.35
CA SER A 131 12.50 21.22 -31.88
C SER A 131 13.72 21.81 -31.17
N ASN A 132 14.45 21.00 -30.39
CA ASN A 132 15.75 21.39 -29.84
C ASN A 132 16.85 21.02 -30.86
N VAL A 133 17.22 21.99 -31.68
CA VAL A 133 18.42 21.96 -32.53
C VAL A 133 19.59 22.46 -31.68
N TYR A 134 20.48 21.58 -31.26
CA TYR A 134 21.74 21.97 -30.62
C TYR A 134 22.67 22.58 -31.69
N LYS A 135 22.84 23.91 -31.66
CA LYS A 135 23.94 24.57 -32.38
C LYS A 135 25.22 24.41 -31.57
N LEU A 136 26.09 23.52 -32.02
CA LEU A 136 27.50 23.51 -31.59
C LEU A 136 28.19 24.71 -32.24
N ARG A 137 28.64 25.65 -31.38
CA ARG A 137 29.61 26.68 -31.76
C ARG A 137 30.97 26.00 -31.90
N THR A 138 31.50 25.96 -33.12
CA THR A 138 32.94 25.76 -33.35
C THR A 138 33.53 27.10 -33.75
N ALA A 139 34.53 27.52 -32.98
CA ALA A 139 35.40 28.64 -33.27
C ALA A 139 36.46 28.22 -34.29
N ASN A 140 36.73 29.09 -35.26
CA ASN A 140 38.07 29.45 -35.74
C ASN A 140 37.96 30.80 -36.47
#